data_AF-A0A7V4HHT0-F1
#
_entry.id   AF-A0A7V4HHT0-F1
#
_cell.length_a   1.000
_cell.length_b   1.000
_cell.length_c   1.000
_cell.angle_alpha   90.00
_cell.angle_beta   90.00
_cell.angle_gamma   90.00
#
_symmetry.space_group_name_H-M   'P 1'
#
loop_
_entity.id
_entity.type
_entity.pdbx_description
1 polymer ?
#
loop_
_entity_poly.entity_id
_entity_poly.type
_entity_poly.pdbx_seq_one_letter_code
_entity_poly.pdbx_strand_id
1 'polypeptide(L)'
;MSDLPTACDWGAKYDSNGNKVTWRGYKLHVDTMDGDIPVSAMLTSASVHDSQAAIPLMQMTGGKLQHLYDLMDSAYDAPEIGGSRRG
;
A
#
# COMPACT_ATOMS: atom_id res chain seq x y z
N MET A 1 -7.42 9.04 11.81
CA MET A 1 -7.11 8.13 10.69
C MET A 1 -8.41 7.94 9.94
N SER A 2 -8.55 8.49 8.73
CA SER A 2 -9.68 8.10 7.90
C SER A 2 -9.40 6.68 7.43
N ASP A 3 -10.21 5.71 7.85
CA ASP A 3 -10.03 4.34 7.40
C ASP A 3 -10.14 4.28 5.87
N LEU A 4 -9.17 3.62 5.22
CA LEU A 4 -9.23 3.40 3.78
C LEU A 4 -10.48 2.56 3.46
N PRO A 5 -11.14 2.81 2.32
CA PRO A 5 -12.31 2.03 1.95
C PRO A 5 -11.91 0.56 1.80
N THR A 6 -12.74 -0.34 2.34
CA THR A 6 -12.52 -1.79 2.36
C THR A 6 -13.62 -2.58 1.65
N ALA A 7 -14.65 -1.90 1.15
CA ALA A 7 -15.73 -2.54 0.41
C ALA A 7 -15.29 -2.93 -1.00
N CYS A 8 -15.85 -4.01 -1.55
CA CYS A 8 -15.58 -4.41 -2.93
C CYS A 8 -15.97 -3.30 -3.91
N ASP A 9 -15.04 -2.85 -4.75
CA ASP A 9 -15.30 -1.85 -5.77
C ASP A 9 -14.48 -2.07 -7.05
N TRP A 10 -14.40 -1.04 -7.90
CA TRP A 10 -13.74 -1.09 -9.19
C TRP A 10 -12.39 -0.38 -9.18
N GLY A 11 -11.34 -1.11 -9.56
CA GLY A 11 -10.03 -0.56 -9.90
C GLY A 11 -9.94 -0.27 -11.41
N ALA A 12 -9.03 0.64 -11.77
CA ALA A 12 -8.69 0.92 -13.16
C ALA A 12 -7.20 1.20 -13.33
N LYS A 13 -6.60 0.69 -14.40
CA LYS A 13 -5.23 1.00 -14.82
C LYS A 13 -5.16 1.07 -16.34
N TYR A 14 -4.27 1.91 -16.85
CA TYR A 14 -3.91 1.91 -18.27
C TYR A 14 -2.81 0.88 -18.52
N ASP A 15 -2.98 0.03 -19.52
CA ASP A 15 -1.92 -0.87 -19.97
C ASP A 15 -0.82 -0.10 -20.74
N SER A 16 0.25 -0.79 -21.13
CA SER A 16 1.35 -0.21 -21.90
C SER A 16 0.95 0.28 -23.30
N ASN A 17 -0.23 -0.13 -23.80
CA ASN A 17 -0.77 0.27 -25.09
C ASN A 17 -1.80 1.42 -24.94
N GLY A 18 -2.01 1.94 -23.73
CA GLY A 18 -2.96 3.01 -23.45
C GLY A 18 -4.41 2.55 -23.30
N ASN A 19 -4.69 1.25 -23.25
CA ASN A 19 -6.04 0.75 -23.02
C ASN A 19 -6.40 0.80 -21.54
N LYS A 20 -7.60 1.28 -21.23
CA LYS A 20 -8.12 1.26 -19.85
C LYS A 20 -8.61 -0.14 -19.49
N VAL A 21 -7.91 -0.80 -18.58
CA VAL A 21 -8.31 -2.06 -17.97
C VAL A 21 -9.00 -1.77 -16.64
N THR A 22 -10.13 -2.42 -16.39
CA THR A 22 -10.88 -2.30 -15.14
C THR A 22 -11.15 -3.67 -14.55
N TRP A 23 -11.18 -3.75 -13.22
CA TRP A 23 -11.49 -4.99 -12.50
C TRP A 23 -12.28 -4.68 -11.24
N ARG A 24 -13.14 -5.62 -10.84
CA ARG A 24 -13.88 -5.55 -9.59
C ARG A 24 -13.18 -6.40 -8.54
N GLY A 25 -12.90 -5.84 -7.36
CA GLY A 25 -12.27 -6.61 -6.29
C GLY A 25 -11.70 -5.76 -5.16
N TYR A 26 -10.52 -6.16 -4.74
CA TYR A 26 -9.77 -5.59 -3.61
C TYR A 26 -8.28 -5.48 -3.96
N LYS A 27 -7.54 -4.73 -3.16
CA LYS A 27 -6.08 -4.72 -3.13
C LYS A 27 -5.59 -5.22 -1.78
N LEU A 28 -4.62 -6.13 -1.81
CA LEU A 28 -3.93 -6.60 -0.61
C LEU A 28 -2.54 -6.00 -0.59
N HIS A 29 -2.26 -5.18 0.42
CA HIS A 29 -0.95 -4.61 0.68
C HIS A 29 -0.29 -5.44 1.78
N VAL A 30 0.90 -5.95 1.53
CA VAL A 30 1.64 -6.80 2.47
C VAL A 30 3.00 -6.18 2.70
N ASP A 31 3.40 -6.17 3.97
CA ASP A 31 4.75 -5.84 4.39
C ASP A 31 5.44 -7.10 4.90
N THR A 32 6.68 -7.30 4.46
CA THR A 32 7.45 -8.51 4.66
C THR A 32 8.82 -8.17 5.24
N MET A 33 9.24 -8.95 6.23
CA MET A 33 10.61 -8.90 6.74
C MET A 33 11.52 -9.91 6.04
N ASP A 34 12.80 -9.90 6.40
CA ASP A 34 13.83 -10.80 5.87
C ASP A 34 13.34 -12.26 5.84
N GLY A 35 13.55 -12.92 4.69
CA GLY A 35 13.06 -14.27 4.44
C GLY A 35 11.61 -14.34 3.96
N ASP A 36 11.07 -13.24 3.43
CA ASP A 36 9.71 -13.13 2.86
C ASP A 36 8.59 -13.45 3.87
N ILE A 37 8.85 -13.18 5.16
CA ILE A 37 7.88 -13.46 6.22
C ILE A 37 6.93 -12.27 6.33
N PRO A 38 5.61 -12.46 6.11
CA PRO A 38 4.65 -11.37 6.20
C PRO A 38 4.47 -10.91 7.66
N VAL A 39 4.66 -9.61 7.90
CA VAL A 39 4.54 -8.98 9.22
C VAL A 39 3.22 -8.25 9.37
N SER A 40 2.82 -7.52 8.32
CA SER A 40 1.61 -6.70 8.29
C SER A 40 0.90 -6.86 6.96
N ALA A 41 -0.42 -6.82 6.99
CA ALA A 41 -1.24 -6.89 5.80
C ALA A 41 -2.45 -5.98 5.95
N MET A 42 -2.83 -5.32 4.86
CA MET A 42 -3.99 -4.44 4.78
C MET A 42 -4.77 -4.72 3.51
N LEU A 43 -6.07 -4.99 3.66
CA LEU A 43 -6.98 -5.18 2.54
C LEU A 43 -7.78 -3.90 2.32
N THR A 44 -7.77 -3.38 1.10
CA THR A 44 -8.48 -2.17 0.69
C THR A 44 -9.33 -2.43 -0.54
N SER A 45 -10.23 -1.50 -0.84
CA SER A 45 -10.98 -1.43 -2.08
C SER A 45 -10.03 -1.37 -3.30
N ALA A 46 -10.43 -1.94 -4.43
CA ALA A 46 -9.63 -1.95 -5.66
C ALA A 46 -9.30 -0.56 -6.22
N SER A 47 -10.12 0.45 -5.90
CA SER A 47 -9.89 1.84 -6.34
C SER A 47 -8.81 2.60 -5.56
N VAL A 48 -8.39 2.10 -4.39
CA VAL A 48 -7.44 2.80 -3.52
C VAL A 48 -6.08 2.93 -4.20
N HIS A 49 -5.50 4.12 -4.18
CA HIS A 49 -4.16 4.33 -4.72
C HIS A 49 -3.11 3.79 -3.74
N ASP A 50 -2.08 3.11 -4.24
CA ASP A 50 -1.15 2.35 -3.40
C ASP A 50 -0.42 3.26 -2.39
N SER A 51 -0.09 4.50 -2.77
CA SER A 51 0.46 5.51 -1.87
C SER A 51 -0.38 5.79 -0.61
N GLN A 52 -1.70 5.65 -0.69
CA GLN A 52 -2.58 5.88 0.47
C GLN A 52 -2.42 4.78 1.53
N ALA A 53 -2.00 3.57 1.13
CA ALA A 53 -1.75 2.44 2.02
C ALA A 53 -0.34 2.47 2.63
N ALA A 54 0.60 3.25 2.09
CA ALA A 54 2.00 3.31 2.54
C ALA A 54 2.14 3.63 4.03
N ILE A 55 1.65 4.79 4.45
CA ILE A 55 1.80 5.29 5.82
C ILE A 55 1.07 4.38 6.82
N PRO A 56 -0.21 4.01 6.59
CA PRO A 56 -0.89 3.08 7.49
C PRO A 56 -0.19 1.72 7.63
N LEU A 57 0.36 1.18 6.54
CA LEU A 57 1.07 -0.11 6.56
C LEU A 57 2.40 0.01 7.32
N MET A 58 3.18 1.05 7.07
CA MET A 58 4.43 1.35 7.78
C MET A 58 4.21 1.53 9.29
N GLN A 59 3.15 2.26 9.68
CA GLN A 59 2.80 2.43 11.09
C GLN A 59 2.37 1.10 11.75
N MET A 60 1.68 0.23 11.02
CA MET A 60 1.30 -1.10 11.51
C MET A 60 2.54 -1.96 11.79
N THR A 61 3.57 -1.89 10.94
CA THR A 61 4.83 -2.62 11.12
C THR A 61 5.69 -2.01 12.22
N GLY A 62 5.85 -0.69 12.25
CA GLY A 62 6.60 0.00 13.31
C GLY A 62 6.03 -0.19 14.72
N GLY A 63 4.73 -0.50 14.83
CA GLY A 63 4.11 -0.91 16.09
C GLY A 63 4.42 -2.35 16.54
N LYS A 64 4.93 -3.20 15.64
CA LYS A 64 5.22 -4.63 15.90
C LYS A 64 6.71 -4.91 16.05
N LEU A 65 7.55 -4.21 15.30
CA LEU A 65 8.99 -4.42 15.27
C LEU A 65 9.75 -3.12 15.01
N GLN A 66 11.04 -3.14 15.30
CA GLN A 66 11.96 -2.06 14.90
C GLN A 66 12.65 -2.46 13.61
N HIS A 67 12.64 -1.55 12.63
CA HIS A 67 13.29 -1.72 11.34
C HIS A 67 14.09 -0.46 10.99
N LEU A 68 15.10 -0.62 10.13
CA LEU A 68 15.99 0.48 9.75
C LEU A 68 15.53 1.19 8.46
N TYR A 69 14.86 0.46 7.57
CA TYR A 69 14.45 0.95 6.27
C TYR A 69 13.08 0.41 5.88
N ASP A 70 12.25 1.28 5.32
CA ASP A 70 11.05 0.91 4.58
C ASP A 70 11.37 0.93 3.08
N LEU A 71 11.38 -0.25 2.44
CA LEU A 71 11.57 -0.40 1.01
C LEU A 71 10.22 -0.71 0.35
N MET A 72 9.77 0.18 -0.55
CA MET A 72 8.47 0.05 -1.22
C MET A 72 8.62 0.21 -2.74
N ASP A 73 7.66 -0.32 -3.49
CA ASP A 73 7.60 -0.13 -4.95
C ASP A 73 7.40 1.36 -5.31
N SER A 74 7.83 1.74 -6.52
CA SER A 74 7.61 3.06 -7.10
C SER A 74 6.16 3.57 -7.07
N ALA A 75 5.15 2.69 -7.07
CA ALA A 75 3.75 3.08 -6.93
C ALA A 75 3.42 3.74 -5.57
N TYR A 76 4.29 3.56 -4.58
CA TYR A 76 4.23 4.20 -3.26
C TYR A 76 5.08 5.48 -3.20
N ASP A 77 5.66 5.96 -4.30
CA ASP A 77 6.37 7.23 -4.30
C ASP A 77 5.36 8.38 -4.36
N ALA A 78 5.07 8.98 -3.20
CA ALA A 78 4.26 10.19 -3.08
C ALA A 78 4.96 11.20 -2.18
N PRO A 79 4.88 12.51 -2.50
CA PRO A 79 5.52 13.57 -1.72
C PRO A 79 5.18 13.52 -0.22
N GLU A 80 3.95 13.12 0.10
CA GLU A 80 3.43 13.02 1.46
C GLU A 80 4.09 11.90 2.28
N ILE A 81 4.68 10.90 1.64
CA ILE A 81 5.32 9.75 2.29
C ILE A 81 6.76 10.08 2.70
N GLY A 82 7.44 10.96 1.95
CA GLY A 82 8.81 11.40 2.26
C GLY A 82 8.93 12.10 3.61
N GLY A 83 7.88 12.78 4.07
CA GLY A 83 7.84 13.47 5.37
C GLY A 83 7.63 12.57 6.58
N SER A 84 7.09 11.35 6.37
CA SER A 84 6.83 10.38 7.45
C SER A 84 8.07 9.56 7.83
N ARG A 85 9.22 9.78 7.18
CA ARG A 85 10.48 9.01 7.33
C ARG A 85 11.32 9.38 8.57
N ARG A 86 10.73 9.97 9.61
CA ARG A 86 11.44 10.29 10.86
C ARG A 86 10.59 9.97 12.07
N GLY A 87 10.95 8.87 12.73
CA GLY A 87 10.66 8.50 14.10
C GLY A 87 11.75 7.55 14.55
#